data_AF-A0A1E5BEC8-F1
#
_entry.id   AF-A0A1E5BEC8-F1
#
_cell.length_a   1.000
_cell.length_b   1.000
_cell.length_c   1.000
_cell.angle_alpha   90.00
_cell.angle_beta   90.00
_cell.angle_gamma   90.00
#
_symmetry.space_group_name_H-M   'P 1'
#
loop_
_entity.id
_entity.type
_entity.pdbx_description
1 polymer ?
#
loop_
_entity_poly.entity_id
_entity_poly.type
_entity_poly.pdbx_seq_one_letter_code
_entity_poly.pdbx_strand_id
1 'polypeptide(L)' 'MSYENIPHEKMPNENNSPLDNAPDEIKLAVDLIYLLESNEVDLTTALKAIEIVKSDIESKLSSRL' A
#
# COMPACT_ATOMS: atom_id res chain seq x y z
N MET A 1 -12.93 21.69 -40.98
CA MET A 1 -13.72 20.52 -40.55
C MET A 1 -13.95 20.68 -39.06
N SER A 2 -15.19 20.96 -38.67
CA SER A 2 -15.65 21.18 -37.31
C SER A 2 -15.86 19.82 -36.64
N TYR A 3 -15.08 19.52 -35.59
CA TYR A 3 -15.33 18.38 -34.71
C TYR A 3 -16.45 18.75 -33.72
N GLU A 4 -17.67 18.92 -34.24
CA GLU A 4 -18.86 19.04 -33.41
C GLU A 4 -19.30 17.66 -32.93
N ASN A 5 -19.39 17.52 -31.61
CA ASN A 5 -20.26 16.59 -30.90
C ASN A 5 -20.02 15.09 -31.11
N ILE A 6 -18.98 14.57 -30.46
CA ILE A 6 -18.97 13.17 -30.02
C ILE A 6 -19.52 13.14 -28.59
N PRO A 7 -20.61 12.40 -28.31
CA PRO A 7 -21.03 12.13 -26.95
C PRO A 7 -19.86 11.50 -26.21
N HIS A 8 -19.36 12.17 -25.16
CA HIS A 8 -18.43 11.55 -24.23
C HIS A 8 -19.20 10.50 -23.44
N GLU A 9 -19.45 9.36 -24.08
CA GLU A 9 -19.86 8.16 -23.39
C GLU A 9 -18.76 7.88 -22.37
N LYS A 10 -19.15 8.01 -21.10
CA LYS A 10 -18.28 7.95 -19.93
C LYS A 10 -17.37 6.73 -20.06
N MET A 11 -16.10 6.93 -20.42
CA MET A 11 -15.11 5.88 -20.26
C MET A 11 -15.12 5.55 -18.76
N PRO A 12 -15.42 4.32 -18.33
CA PRO A 12 -15.23 3.96 -16.94
C PRO A 12 -13.73 4.13 -16.72
N ASN A 13 -13.37 5.09 -15.88
CA ASN A 13 -12.04 5.25 -15.37
C ASN A 13 -11.76 4.08 -14.42
N GLU A 14 -11.69 2.86 -14.93
CA GLU A 14 -11.14 1.73 -14.22
C GLU A 14 -9.62 1.85 -14.18
N ASN A 15 -9.15 2.91 -13.51
CA ASN A 15 -7.84 2.87 -12.87
C ASN A 15 -7.99 2.08 -11.56
N ASN A 16 -8.49 0.84 -11.64
CA ASN A 16 -8.40 -0.09 -10.53
C ASN A 16 -6.93 -0.51 -10.48
N SER A 17 -6.15 0.19 -9.67
CA SER A 17 -4.81 -0.25 -9.36
C SER A 17 -4.92 -1.69 -8.82
N PRO A 18 -4.04 -2.63 -9.19
CA PRO A 18 -4.05 -3.99 -8.64
C PRO A 18 -4.07 -4.03 -7.10
N LEU A 19 -3.66 -2.93 -6.45
CA LEU A 19 -3.71 -2.75 -5.00
C LEU A 19 -5.10 -2.44 -4.46
N ASP A 20 -6.02 -1.85 -5.23
CA ASP A 20 -7.33 -1.40 -4.72
C ASP A 20 -8.16 -2.58 -4.20
N ASN A 21 -7.99 -3.75 -4.82
CA ASN A 21 -8.67 -5.00 -4.46
C ASN A 21 -7.80 -5.96 -3.64
N ALA A 22 -6.57 -5.58 -3.28
CA ALA A 22 -5.69 -6.43 -2.48
C ALA A 22 -6.17 -6.54 -1.01
N PRO A 23 -5.83 -7.64 -0.30
CA PRO A 23 -6.03 -7.74 1.14
C PRO A 23 -5.37 -6.59 1.90
N ASP A 24 -5.92 -6.22 3.07
CA ASP A 24 -5.46 -5.07 3.85
C ASP A 24 -4.00 -5.20 4.27
N GLU A 25 -3.55 -6.42 4.62
CA GLU A 25 -2.16 -6.71 4.97
C GLU A 25 -1.19 -6.49 3.80
N ILE A 26 -1.65 -6.74 2.56
CA ILE A 26 -0.86 -6.52 1.36
C ILE A 26 -0.75 -5.02 1.08
N LYS A 27 -1.86 -4.29 1.15
CA LYS A 27 -1.88 -2.82 1.00
C LYS A 27 -0.93 -2.16 1.99
N LEU A 28 -1.04 -2.53 3.26
CA LEU A 28 -0.17 -1.99 4.32
C LEU A 28 1.31 -2.35 4.09
N ALA A 29 1.61 -3.58 3.65
CA ALA A 29 2.98 -3.96 3.33
C ALA A 29 3.57 -3.10 2.20
N VAL A 30 2.78 -2.80 1.16
CA VAL A 30 3.21 -1.90 0.08
C VAL A 30 3.45 -0.48 0.59
N ASP A 31 2.56 0.07 1.41
CA ASP A 31 2.74 1.40 1.99
C ASP A 31 4.01 1.49 2.85
N LEU A 32 4.29 0.44 3.64
CA LEU A 32 5.50 0.37 4.46
C LEU A 32 6.77 0.26 3.61
N ILE A 33 6.77 -0.53 2.54
CA ILE A 33 7.89 -0.63 1.60
C ILE A 33 8.15 0.73 0.97
N TYR A 34 7.10 1.38 0.45
CA TYR A 34 7.21 2.71 -0.14
C TYR A 34 7.81 3.74 0.84
N LEU A 35 7.39 3.71 2.11
CA LEU A 35 7.93 4.60 3.14
C LEU A 35 9.42 4.35 3.39
N LEU A 36 9.83 3.08 3.49
CA LEU A 36 11.23 2.71 3.73
C LEU A 36 12.13 3.11 2.56
N GLU A 37 11.69 2.85 1.33
CA GLU A 37 12.42 3.19 0.11
C GLU A 37 12.51 4.70 -0.07
N SER A 38 11.41 5.44 0.14
CA SER A 38 11.36 6.91 -0.01
C SER A 38 12.24 7.64 1.01
N ASN A 39 12.57 7.00 2.14
CA ASN A 39 13.48 7.52 3.15
C ASN A 39 14.88 6.90 3.06
N GLU A 40 15.18 6.17 1.98
CA GLU A 40 16.50 5.54 1.73
C GLU A 40 16.98 4.68 2.92
N VAL A 41 16.06 4.00 3.61
CA VAL A 41 16.40 3.18 4.78
C VAL A 41 17.16 1.94 4.32
N ASP A 42 18.34 1.72 4.89
CA ASP A 42 19.13 0.50 4.66
C ASP A 42 18.30 -0.76 4.96
N LEU A 43 18.38 -1.76 4.07
CA LEU A 43 17.58 -3.00 4.16
C LEU A 43 17.80 -3.76 5.47
N THR A 44 19.04 -3.79 5.97
CA THR A 44 19.36 -4.47 7.23
C THR A 44 18.72 -3.76 8.41
N THR A 45 18.73 -2.42 8.37
CA THR A 45 18.08 -1.56 9.36
C THR A 45 16.56 -1.69 9.31
N ALA A 46 15.97 -1.67 8.11
CA ALA A 46 14.54 -1.87 7.89
C ALA A 46 14.07 -3.22 8.44
N LEU A 47 14.80 -4.31 8.15
CA LEU A 47 14.46 -5.64 8.63
C LEU A 47 14.45 -5.71 10.16
N LYS A 48 15.49 -5.17 10.82
CA LYS A 48 15.55 -5.11 12.29
C LYS A 48 14.40 -4.29 12.88
N ALA A 49 14.04 -3.18 12.25
CA ALA A 49 12.92 -2.36 12.70
C ALA A 49 11.58 -3.11 12.57
N ILE A 50 11.37 -3.83 11.46
CA ILE A 50 10.17 -4.65 11.24
C ILE A 50 10.07 -5.76 12.28
N GLU A 51 11.18 -6.42 12.65
CA GLU A 51 11.20 -7.43 13.71
C GLU A 51 10.77 -6.86 15.07
N ILE A 52 11.22 -5.65 15.41
CA ILE A 52 10.82 -4.96 16.64
C ILE A 52 9.31 -4.64 16.62
N VAL A 53 8.81 -4.08 15.52
CA VAL A 53 7.38 -3.76 15.34
C VAL A 53 6.52 -5.03 15.46
N LYS A 54 6.93 -6.12 14.79
CA LYS A 54 6.25 -7.41 14.88
C LYS A 54 6.17 -7.90 16.32
N SER A 55 7.29 -7.90 17.04
CA SER A 55 7.37 -8.35 18.44
C SER A 55 6.46 -7.53 19.38
N ASP A 56 6.39 -6.21 19.20
CA ASP A 56 5.48 -5.34 19.94
C ASP A 56 4.00 -5.66 19.66
N ILE A 57 3.64 -5.89 18.40
CA ILE A 57 2.28 -6.29 18.01
C ILE A 57 1.91 -7.66 18.60
N GLU A 58 2.80 -8.65 18.52
CA GLU A 58 2.59 -9.99 19.10
C GLU A 58 2.42 -9.92 20.63
N SER A 59 3.20 -9.08 21.30
CA SER A 59 3.08 -8.84 22.75
C SER A 59 1.74 -8.18 23.10
N LYS A 60 1.25 -7.26 22.27
CA LYS A 60 -0.06 -6.60 22.43
C LYS A 60 -1.23 -7.55 22.15
N LEU A 61 -1.08 -8.47 21.21
CA LEU A 61 -2.07 -9.53 20.97
C LEU A 61 -2.14 -10.50 22.15
N SER A 62 -0.98 -10.91 22.66
CA SER A 62 -0.89 -11.86 23.79
C SER A 62 -1.38 -11.26 25.10
N SER A 63 -1.25 -9.95 25.30
CA SER A 63 -1.76 -9.24 26.49
C SER A 63 -3.24 -8.85 26.41
N ARG A 64 -3.89 -9.05 25.25
CA ARG A 64 -5.34 -8.89 25.07
C ARG A 64 -6.12 -10.19 25.27
N LEU A 65 -5.43 -11.30 25.55
CA LEU A 65 -5.98 -12.60 25.93
C LEU A 65 -5.94 -12.78 27.45
#